data_AF-A0ABC9WIR4-F1
#
_entry.id   AF-A0ABC9WIR4-F1
#
_cell.length_a   1.000
_cell.length_b   1.000
_cell.length_c   1.000
_cell.angle_alpha   90.00
_cell.angle_beta   90.00
_cell.angle_gamma   90.00
#
_symmetry.space_group_name_H-M   'P 1'
#
loop_
_entity.id
_entity.type
_entity.pdbx_description
1 polymer ?
#
loop_
_entity_poly.entity_id
_entity_poly.type
_entity_poly.pdbx_seq_one_letter_code
_entity_poly.pdbx_strand_id
1 'polypeptide(L)'
;MNQWGRQPAWLNRELLLGLREKRRVYHSWKKGQATQEEYGDLARSCRGKIRKAKAQLELNLATVVRDNKKRFYKYINNRKRAKGNLHPSLDVEGNMATKDEEKAEVLNGFFASAFNRPAAPRAFIPLSWKTGTEDRINPPMIREEAVHDLLCHLDTHKSMGPDGIHLRELRELAEELSKPLSIIYQQSWLTGEVPDNWRLANVMTIYKKGPKEDPGNYRPVSLTSVPWKVMEQFILGALTKRVQDNQGIRPRQHGFMKGRSCLTNLISFYDLVTHLLDEGKAVDVIYLDFSKVFDTVSHSILPEKLVAHGLDGALFAG
;
A
#
# COMPACT_ATOMS: atom_id res chain seq x y z
N MET A 1 29.38 -19.05 -3.73
CA MET A 1 28.55 -18.19 -2.85
C MET A 1 29.41 -17.66 -1.71
N ASN A 2 29.73 -16.36 -1.71
CA ASN A 2 30.60 -15.76 -0.69
C ASN A 2 29.85 -15.61 0.64
N GLN A 3 30.39 -16.20 1.72
CA GLN A 3 29.88 -16.14 3.11
C GLN A 3 30.00 -14.76 3.78
N TRP A 4 29.93 -13.67 3.01
CA TRP A 4 29.83 -12.34 3.58
C TRP A 4 28.36 -12.00 3.75
N GLY A 5 27.82 -12.23 4.95
CA GLY A 5 26.53 -11.69 5.35
C GLY A 5 26.47 -10.19 4.99
N ARG A 6 25.31 -9.72 4.50
CA ARG A 6 25.09 -8.36 4.00
C ARG A 6 25.87 -7.32 4.81
N GLN A 7 26.79 -6.62 4.14
CA GLN A 7 27.64 -5.60 4.76
C GLN A 7 26.75 -4.54 5.46
N PRO A 8 27.06 -4.14 6.71
CA PRO A 8 26.26 -3.13 7.40
C PRO A 8 26.25 -1.81 6.62
N ALA A 9 25.08 -1.18 6.50
CA ALA A 9 24.91 0.04 5.70
C ALA A 9 25.78 1.24 6.15
N TRP A 10 26.30 1.22 7.38
CA TRP A 10 27.21 2.25 7.92
C TRP A 10 28.69 1.96 7.62
N LEU A 11 29.04 0.78 7.08
CA LEU A 11 30.42 0.35 6.93
C LEU A 11 31.00 0.81 5.59
N ASN A 12 31.87 1.83 5.63
CA ASN A 12 32.62 2.29 4.47
C ASN A 12 33.98 1.55 4.32
N ARG A 13 34.65 1.74 3.18
CA ARG A 13 35.92 1.07 2.84
C ARG A 13 37.04 1.40 3.83
N GLU A 14 37.11 2.65 4.29
CA GLU A 14 38.13 3.09 5.24
C GLU A 14 37.98 2.41 6.62
N LEU A 15 36.74 2.32 7.13
CA LEU A 15 36.46 1.58 8.37
C LEU A 15 36.71 0.09 8.22
N LEU A 16 36.42 -0.49 7.06
CA LEU A 16 36.72 -1.91 6.80
C LEU A 16 38.22 -2.18 6.91
N LEU A 17 39.05 -1.30 6.34
CA LEU A 17 40.51 -1.39 6.44
C LEU A 17 40.98 -1.22 7.89
N GLY A 18 40.45 -0.22 8.62
CA GLY A 18 40.77 -0.02 10.04
C GLY A 18 40.37 -1.22 10.91
N LEU A 19 39.25 -1.89 10.62
CA LEU A 19 38.82 -3.09 11.32
C LEU A 19 39.71 -4.31 11.02
N ARG A 20 40.22 -4.43 9.79
CA ARG A 20 41.20 -5.46 9.43
C ARG A 20 42.51 -5.24 10.15
N GLU A 21 42.98 -3.99 10.22
CA GLU A 21 44.18 -3.64 10.95
C GLU A 21 44.04 -3.92 12.45
N LYS A 22 42.91 -3.56 13.05
CA LYS A 22 42.59 -3.92 14.44
C LYS A 22 42.68 -5.43 14.67
N ARG A 23 42.16 -6.24 13.74
CA ARG A 23 42.20 -7.70 13.84
C ARG A 23 43.63 -8.23 13.72
N ARG A 24 44.44 -7.65 12.83
CA ARG A 24 45.86 -7.98 12.68
C ARG A 24 46.64 -7.70 13.96
N VAL A 25 46.51 -6.49 14.51
CA VAL A 25 47.17 -6.07 15.76
C VAL A 25 46.71 -6.91 16.95
N TYR A 26 45.43 -7.28 17.01
CA TYR A 26 44.93 -8.21 18.04
C TYR A 26 45.64 -9.57 18.01
N HIS A 27 45.87 -10.13 16.81
CA HIS A 27 46.60 -11.39 16.67
C HIS A 27 48.08 -11.26 17.02
N SER A 28 48.73 -10.15 16.64
CA SER A 28 50.12 -9.87 17.05
C SER A 28 50.26 -9.69 18.56
N TRP A 29 49.32 -9.00 19.20
CA TRP A 29 49.28 -8.84 20.66
C TRP A 29 49.13 -10.20 21.37
N LYS A 30 48.24 -11.07 20.86
CA LYS A 30 48.08 -12.43 21.38
C LYS A 30 49.33 -13.31 21.25
N LYS A 31 50.21 -13.00 20.31
CA LYS A 31 51.51 -13.68 20.11
C LYS A 31 52.67 -13.02 20.85
N GLY A 32 52.42 -11.95 21.62
CA GLY A 32 53.46 -11.18 22.32
C GLY A 32 54.30 -10.27 21.40
N GLN A 33 53.87 -10.06 20.15
CA GLN A 33 54.59 -9.29 19.13
C GLN A 33 54.10 -7.84 19.01
N ALA A 34 53.11 -7.45 19.80
CA ALA A 34 52.57 -6.08 19.87
C ALA A 34 52.18 -5.78 21.32
N THR A 35 52.20 -4.49 21.67
CA THR A 35 51.86 -4.05 23.03
C THR A 35 50.35 -3.96 23.23
N GLN A 36 49.92 -4.04 24.50
CA GLN A 36 48.51 -3.85 24.84
C GLN A 36 48.01 -2.42 24.55
N GLU A 37 48.89 -1.42 24.65
CA GLU A 37 48.59 -0.03 24.30
C GLU A 37 48.31 0.15 22.80
N GLU A 38 49.15 -0.41 21.93
CA GLU A 38 48.95 -0.34 20.47
C GLU A 38 47.59 -0.93 20.06
N TYR A 39 47.23 -2.10 20.61
CA TYR A 39 45.90 -2.67 20.39
C TYR A 39 44.78 -1.78 20.98
N GLY A 40 44.99 -1.26 22.19
CA GLY A 40 44.05 -0.41 22.91
C GLY A 40 43.69 0.87 22.15
N ASP A 41 44.70 1.54 21.59
CA ASP A 41 44.56 2.76 20.79
C ASP A 41 43.84 2.50 19.49
N LEU A 42 44.22 1.44 18.78
CA LEU A 42 43.55 1.07 17.54
C LEU A 42 42.09 0.67 17.78
N ALA A 43 41.82 -0.02 18.89
CA ALA A 43 40.47 -0.38 19.29
C ALA A 43 39.62 0.84 19.71
N ARG A 44 40.21 1.84 20.40
CA ARG A 44 39.55 3.12 20.71
C ARG A 44 39.24 3.91 19.43
N SER A 45 40.22 4.05 18.54
CA SER A 45 40.07 4.73 17.24
C SER A 45 38.98 4.10 16.39
N CYS A 46 38.99 2.76 16.23
CA CYS A 46 37.94 2.04 15.51
C CYS A 46 36.56 2.24 16.13
N ARG A 47 36.43 2.19 17.46
CA ARG A 47 35.15 2.46 18.16
C ARG A 47 34.65 3.87 17.87
N GLY A 48 35.53 4.87 17.89
CA GLY A 48 35.20 6.26 17.55
C GLY A 48 34.70 6.40 16.12
N LYS A 49 35.43 5.82 15.15
CA LYS A 49 35.02 5.82 13.72
C LYS A 49 33.68 5.12 13.50
N ILE A 50 33.42 3.99 14.17
CA ILE A 50 32.12 3.29 14.08
C ILE A 50 30.98 4.14 14.62
N ARG A 51 31.16 4.80 15.77
CA ARG A 51 30.12 5.69 16.33
C ARG A 51 29.81 6.83 15.37
N LYS A 52 30.84 7.50 14.82
CA LYS A 52 30.68 8.57 13.84
C LYS A 52 29.95 8.08 12.57
N ALA A 53 30.34 6.94 12.02
CA ALA A 53 29.72 6.37 10.83
C ALA A 53 28.25 5.99 11.05
N LYS A 54 27.91 5.44 12.22
CA LYS A 54 26.52 5.14 12.60
C LYS A 54 25.69 6.40 12.77
N ALA A 55 26.22 7.42 13.47
CA ALA A 55 25.54 8.70 13.65
C ALA A 55 25.31 9.41 12.31
N GLN A 56 26.29 9.38 11.40
CA GLN A 56 26.15 9.95 10.06
C GLN A 56 25.09 9.22 9.24
N LEU A 57 25.03 7.88 9.32
CA LEU A 57 23.97 7.12 8.66
C LEU A 57 22.59 7.51 9.21
N GLU A 58 22.44 7.63 10.53
CA GLU A 58 21.19 8.04 11.17
C GLU A 58 20.77 9.45 10.75
N LEU A 59 21.74 10.39 10.69
CA LEU A 59 21.51 11.75 10.21
C LEU A 59 21.07 11.76 8.75
N ASN A 60 21.76 11.03 7.88
CA ASN A 60 21.39 10.92 6.46
C ASN A 60 20.02 10.27 6.27
N LEU A 61 19.66 9.29 7.11
CA LEU A 61 18.33 8.70 7.09
C LEU A 61 17.27 9.71 7.53
N ALA A 62 17.57 10.58 8.49
CA ALA A 62 16.68 11.63 8.99
C ALA A 62 16.48 12.77 7.97
N THR A 63 17.53 13.16 7.24
CA THR A 63 17.44 14.23 6.23
C THR A 63 16.63 13.80 5.02
N VAL A 64 16.76 12.54 4.58
CA VAL A 64 16.08 12.01 3.38
C VAL A 64 14.71 11.38 3.72
N VAL A 65 14.18 11.52 4.95
CA VAL A 65 12.88 10.93 5.33
C VAL A 65 11.74 11.47 4.47
N ARG A 66 11.78 12.77 4.15
CA ARG A 66 10.71 13.41 3.37
C ARG A 66 10.52 12.74 2.01
N ASP A 67 11.64 12.41 1.36
CA ASP A 67 11.65 11.81 0.03
C ASP A 67 11.58 10.27 0.07
N ASN A 68 12.23 9.64 1.05
CA ASN A 68 12.30 8.18 1.18
C ASN A 68 12.02 7.68 2.61
N LYS A 69 10.74 7.78 2.99
CA LYS A 69 10.22 7.25 4.26
C LYS A 69 10.52 5.76 4.45
N LYS A 70 10.56 4.99 3.36
CA LYS A 70 10.78 3.52 3.38
C LYS A 70 12.14 3.15 3.96
N ARG A 71 13.22 3.86 3.60
CA ARG A 71 14.56 3.62 4.16
C ARG A 71 14.61 3.87 5.67
N PHE A 72 13.98 4.96 6.11
CA PHE A 72 13.92 5.32 7.53
C PHE A 72 13.14 4.27 8.35
N TYR A 73 11.91 3.94 7.94
CA TYR A 73 11.13 2.94 8.67
C TYR A 73 11.73 1.53 8.59
N LYS A 74 12.41 1.17 7.49
CA LYS A 74 13.19 -0.08 7.42
C LYS A 74 14.29 -0.11 8.48
N TYR A 75 15.01 0.99 8.68
CA TYR A 75 16.04 1.12 9.71
C TYR A 75 15.46 0.97 11.12
N ILE A 76 14.38 1.69 11.43
CA ILE A 76 13.69 1.64 12.71
C ILE A 76 13.13 0.24 12.98
N ASN A 77 12.44 -0.37 12.02
CA ASN A 77 11.83 -1.69 12.16
C ASN A 77 12.88 -2.79 12.36
N ASN A 78 14.05 -2.68 11.71
CA ASN A 78 15.17 -3.60 11.95
C ASN A 78 15.73 -3.51 13.36
N ARG A 79 15.68 -2.32 14.00
CA ARG A 79 16.09 -2.16 15.41
C ARG A 79 15.00 -2.58 16.39
N LYS A 80 13.73 -2.54 15.99
CA LYS A 80 12.58 -2.96 16.81
C LYS A 80 12.35 -4.48 16.81
N ARG A 81 12.88 -5.24 15.85
CA ARG A 81 12.55 -6.67 15.69
C ARG A 81 13.43 -7.61 16.51
N ALA A 82 12.81 -8.43 17.36
CA ALA A 82 13.13 -9.84 17.48
C ALA A 82 12.65 -10.53 16.18
N LYS A 83 13.53 -11.21 15.45
CA LYS A 83 13.17 -11.91 14.20
C LYS A 83 12.32 -13.14 14.54
N GLY A 84 11.01 -13.10 14.31
CA GLY A 84 10.18 -14.29 14.13
C GLY A 84 9.95 -14.52 12.64
N ASN A 85 10.09 -15.76 12.18
CA ASN A 85 9.63 -16.19 10.86
C ASN A 85 8.09 -16.00 10.77
N LEU A 86 7.52 -16.11 9.56
CA LEU A 86 6.08 -16.28 9.41
C LEU A 86 5.65 -17.47 10.27
N HIS A 87 4.74 -17.23 11.22
CA HIS A 87 4.19 -18.29 12.07
C HIS A 87 3.48 -19.33 11.19
N PRO A 88 3.39 -20.59 11.64
CA PRO A 88 2.52 -21.57 11.02
C PRO A 88 1.11 -21.00 10.84
N SER A 89 0.45 -21.28 9.72
CA SER A 89 -0.96 -20.94 9.52
C SER A 89 -1.80 -22.18 9.84
N LEU A 90 -2.95 -22.01 10.47
CA LEU A 90 -3.93 -23.10 10.62
C LEU A 90 -4.82 -23.14 9.38
N ASP A 91 -4.98 -24.32 8.80
CA ASP A 91 -5.99 -24.55 7.78
C ASP A 91 -7.41 -24.65 8.39
N VAL A 92 -8.41 -24.85 7.55
CA VAL A 92 -9.83 -24.93 7.94
C VAL A 92 -10.10 -26.16 8.84
N GLU A 93 -9.24 -27.17 8.78
CA GLU A 93 -9.33 -28.42 9.54
C GLU A 93 -8.52 -28.39 10.85
N GLY A 94 -7.77 -27.30 11.11
CA GLY A 94 -6.94 -27.13 12.29
C GLY A 94 -5.52 -27.72 12.15
N ASN A 95 -5.10 -28.12 10.94
CA ASN A 95 -3.72 -28.57 10.69
C ASN A 95 -2.80 -27.36 10.51
N MET A 96 -1.54 -27.51 10.95
CA MET A 96 -0.53 -26.46 10.80
C MET A 96 0.17 -26.52 9.44
N ALA A 97 -0.06 -25.52 8.60
CA ALA A 97 0.74 -25.23 7.42
C ALA A 97 2.08 -24.61 7.83
N THR A 98 3.17 -25.33 7.53
CA THR A 98 4.52 -24.92 7.95
C THR A 98 5.38 -24.46 6.78
N LYS A 99 5.16 -25.01 5.58
CA LYS A 99 5.81 -24.57 4.35
C LYS A 99 5.15 -23.32 3.78
N ASP A 100 5.91 -22.57 2.98
CA ASP A 100 5.44 -21.28 2.48
C ASP A 100 4.34 -21.46 1.41
N GLU A 101 4.41 -22.53 0.60
CA GLU A 101 3.37 -22.88 -0.38
C GLU A 101 2.06 -23.27 0.31
N GLU A 102 2.13 -24.11 1.35
CA GLU A 102 0.96 -24.54 2.13
C GLU A 102 0.26 -23.34 2.79
N LYS A 103 1.04 -22.41 3.38
CA LYS A 103 0.48 -21.19 3.98
C LYS A 103 -0.18 -20.30 2.94
N ALA A 104 0.41 -20.18 1.75
CA ALA A 104 -0.16 -19.38 0.67
C ALA A 104 -1.52 -19.94 0.24
N GLU A 105 -1.64 -21.26 0.11
CA GLU A 105 -2.89 -21.92 -0.27
C GLU A 105 -3.98 -21.75 0.79
N VAL A 106 -3.65 -21.93 2.07
CA VAL A 106 -4.58 -21.70 3.19
C VAL A 106 -5.11 -20.27 3.19
N LEU A 107 -4.22 -19.28 3.03
CA LEU A 107 -4.59 -17.87 2.96
C LEU A 107 -5.44 -17.58 1.72
N ASN A 108 -5.07 -18.14 0.57
CA ASN A 108 -5.81 -17.98 -0.69
C ASN A 108 -7.24 -18.54 -0.57
N GLY A 109 -7.37 -19.78 -0.09
CA GLY A 109 -8.68 -20.41 0.14
C GLY A 109 -9.55 -19.59 1.09
N PHE A 110 -8.97 -19.07 2.17
CA PHE A 110 -9.69 -18.20 3.09
C PHE A 110 -10.15 -16.89 2.44
N PHE A 111 -9.29 -16.19 1.69
CA PHE A 111 -9.66 -14.95 1.03
C PHE A 111 -10.71 -15.18 -0.07
N ALA A 112 -10.55 -16.22 -0.88
CA ALA A 112 -11.53 -16.60 -1.90
C ALA A 112 -12.91 -16.90 -1.29
N SER A 113 -12.95 -17.55 -0.11
CA SER A 113 -14.21 -17.84 0.58
C SER A 113 -14.99 -16.58 1.00
N ALA A 114 -14.33 -15.44 1.18
CA ALA A 114 -14.99 -14.19 1.54
C ALA A 114 -15.85 -13.62 0.39
N PHE A 115 -15.42 -13.83 -0.86
CA PHE A 115 -16.09 -13.34 -2.06
C PHE A 115 -17.29 -14.22 -2.48
N ASN A 116 -17.30 -15.50 -2.13
CA ASN A 116 -18.32 -16.48 -2.55
C ASN A 116 -19.58 -16.52 -1.68
N ARG A 117 -19.90 -15.45 -0.94
CA ARG A 117 -21.13 -15.42 -0.12
C ARG A 117 -22.36 -15.22 -1.00
N PRO A 118 -23.38 -16.09 -0.95
CA PRO A 118 -24.61 -15.89 -1.69
C PRO A 118 -25.26 -14.57 -1.24
N ALA A 119 -25.66 -13.75 -2.21
CA ALA A 119 -26.39 -12.53 -1.93
C ALA A 119 -27.64 -12.87 -1.12
N ALA A 120 -27.84 -12.18 0.01
CA ALA A 120 -29.08 -12.30 0.77
C ALA A 120 -30.29 -12.00 -0.14
N PRO A 121 -31.46 -12.61 0.10
CA PRO A 121 -32.65 -12.38 -0.71
C PRO A 121 -32.94 -10.88 -0.83
N ARG A 122 -33.20 -10.44 -2.06
CA ARG A 122 -33.45 -9.04 -2.44
C ARG A 122 -34.55 -8.42 -1.57
N ALA A 123 -34.19 -7.56 -0.63
CA ALA A 123 -35.09 -6.49 -0.19
C ALA A 123 -34.97 -5.36 -1.23
N PHE A 124 -35.74 -5.48 -2.31
CA PHE A 124 -35.85 -4.43 -3.31
C PHE A 124 -36.50 -3.22 -2.64
N ILE A 125 -35.72 -2.17 -2.34
CA ILE A 125 -36.28 -0.84 -2.15
C ILE A 125 -36.01 -0.14 -3.49
N PRO A 126 -37.01 0.02 -4.38
CA PRO A 126 -36.83 0.84 -5.55
C PRO A 126 -36.65 2.26 -5.05
N LEU A 127 -35.40 2.71 -5.03
CA LEU A 127 -35.10 4.11 -4.84
C LEU A 127 -35.53 4.78 -6.15
N SER A 128 -36.69 5.42 -6.12
CA SER A 128 -37.29 6.16 -7.23
C SER A 128 -36.42 7.38 -7.57
N TRP A 129 -35.28 7.12 -8.20
CA TRP A 129 -34.42 8.16 -8.73
C TRP A 129 -34.82 8.40 -10.17
N LYS A 130 -35.20 9.64 -10.45
CA LYS A 130 -35.67 10.07 -11.76
C LYS A 130 -34.64 9.64 -12.80
N THR A 131 -35.02 8.72 -13.67
CA THR A 131 -34.38 8.49 -14.96
C THR A 131 -34.58 9.74 -15.80
N GLY A 132 -33.75 10.76 -15.54
CA GLY A 132 -33.46 11.78 -16.52
C GLY A 132 -32.68 11.11 -17.63
N THR A 133 -33.28 11.02 -18.81
CA THR A 133 -32.75 10.39 -20.03
C THR A 133 -31.55 11.09 -20.65
N GLU A 134 -30.89 12.04 -19.96
CA GLU A 134 -29.87 12.90 -20.56
C GLU A 134 -28.66 13.03 -19.63
N ASP A 135 -27.75 12.05 -19.72
CA ASP A 135 -26.30 12.24 -19.75
C ASP A 135 -25.65 10.87 -19.50
N ARG A 136 -25.41 10.13 -20.59
CA ARG A 136 -24.41 9.06 -20.54
C ARG A 136 -23.07 9.70 -20.23
N ILE A 137 -22.18 9.01 -19.50
CA ILE A 137 -20.79 9.49 -19.42
C ILE A 137 -20.25 9.41 -20.84
N ASN A 138 -20.15 10.57 -21.51
CA ASN A 138 -19.33 10.63 -22.71
C ASN A 138 -17.92 10.23 -22.29
N PRO A 139 -17.30 9.26 -22.99
CA PRO A 139 -15.98 8.79 -22.64
C PRO A 139 -15.05 10.00 -22.56
N PRO A 140 -14.38 10.24 -21.41
CA PRO A 140 -13.46 11.34 -21.30
C PRO A 140 -12.35 11.09 -22.32
N MET A 141 -12.01 12.12 -23.09
CA MET A 141 -10.88 12.03 -23.99
C MET A 141 -9.61 11.92 -23.16
N ILE A 142 -8.96 10.76 -23.21
CA ILE A 142 -7.72 10.49 -22.47
C ILE A 142 -6.58 11.10 -23.27
N ARG A 143 -6.14 12.28 -22.83
CA ARG A 143 -5.05 13.04 -23.44
C ARG A 143 -3.69 12.48 -23.05
N GLU A 144 -2.78 12.50 -24.01
CA GLU A 144 -1.37 12.10 -23.83
C GLU A 144 -0.69 12.92 -22.73
N GLU A 145 -0.93 14.23 -22.67
CA GLU A 145 -0.34 15.12 -21.68
C GLU A 145 -0.79 14.76 -20.26
N ALA A 146 -2.05 14.34 -20.10
CA ALA A 146 -2.57 13.90 -18.80
C ALA A 146 -1.95 12.58 -18.34
N VAL A 147 -1.67 11.66 -19.28
CA VAL A 147 -0.95 10.43 -18.99
C VAL A 147 0.50 10.75 -18.59
N HIS A 148 1.17 11.61 -19.36
CA HIS A 148 2.52 12.07 -19.09
C HIS A 148 2.66 12.64 -17.68
N ASP A 149 1.78 13.57 -17.31
CA ASP A 149 1.78 14.18 -15.98
C ASP A 149 1.64 13.13 -14.87
N LEU A 150 0.75 12.14 -15.05
CA LEU A 150 0.59 11.06 -14.07
C LEU A 150 1.85 10.20 -13.95
N LEU A 151 2.51 9.89 -15.06
CA LEU A 151 3.76 9.11 -15.08
C LEU A 151 4.91 9.84 -14.40
N CYS A 152 5.08 11.14 -14.68
CA CYS A 152 6.11 11.98 -14.07
C CYS A 152 5.98 12.07 -12.54
N HIS A 153 4.76 12.01 -12.02
CA HIS A 153 4.47 12.11 -10.58
C HIS A 153 4.42 10.75 -9.86
N LEU A 154 4.80 9.65 -10.53
CA LEU A 154 4.88 8.34 -9.88
C LEU A 154 5.93 8.31 -8.75
N ASP A 155 5.53 7.71 -7.64
CA ASP A 155 6.42 7.43 -6.50
C ASP A 155 7.29 6.20 -6.79
N THR A 156 8.53 6.44 -7.20
CA THR A 156 9.51 5.39 -7.55
C THR A 156 9.92 4.47 -6.40
N HIS A 157 9.43 4.69 -5.16
CA HIS A 157 9.71 3.85 -4.00
C HIS A 157 8.61 2.82 -3.68
N LYS A 158 7.50 2.85 -4.43
CA LYS A 158 6.41 1.86 -4.34
C LYS A 158 6.82 0.50 -4.93
N SER A 159 6.01 -0.52 -4.66
CA SER A 159 6.23 -1.88 -5.14
C SER A 159 5.68 -2.06 -6.55
N MET A 160 6.35 -2.93 -7.32
CA MET A 160 5.94 -3.34 -8.67
C MET A 160 4.73 -4.26 -8.62
N GLY A 161 4.00 -4.33 -9.74
CA GLY A 161 2.94 -5.30 -9.96
C GLY A 161 3.48 -6.66 -10.45
N PRO A 162 2.60 -7.55 -10.92
CA PRO A 162 2.99 -8.84 -11.51
C PRO A 162 3.69 -8.70 -12.86
N ASP A 163 3.55 -7.55 -13.52
CA ASP A 163 4.21 -7.19 -14.78
C ASP A 163 5.72 -6.97 -14.68
N GLY A 164 6.25 -6.84 -13.46
CA GLY A 164 7.69 -6.63 -13.22
C GLY A 164 8.21 -5.26 -13.63
N ILE A 165 7.34 -4.34 -14.07
CA ILE A 165 7.73 -3.01 -14.54
C ILE A 165 7.99 -2.11 -13.32
N HIS A 166 9.19 -1.54 -13.24
CA HIS A 166 9.52 -0.67 -12.12
C HIS A 166 8.92 0.72 -12.34
N LEU A 167 8.37 1.34 -11.28
CA LEU A 167 7.79 2.70 -11.35
C LEU A 167 8.80 3.78 -11.79
N ARG A 168 10.09 3.47 -11.66
CA ARG A 168 11.18 4.32 -12.18
C ARG A 168 11.23 4.25 -13.70
N GLU A 169 11.13 3.07 -14.30
CA GLU A 169 11.16 2.92 -15.77
C GLU A 169 10.01 3.70 -16.40
N LEU A 170 8.80 3.59 -15.84
CA LEU A 170 7.63 4.34 -16.29
C LEU A 170 7.77 5.86 -16.18
N ARG A 171 8.48 6.33 -15.14
CA ARG A 171 8.69 7.75 -14.90
C ARG A 171 9.78 8.34 -15.80
N GLU A 172 10.88 7.61 -15.98
CA GLU A 172 12.00 8.06 -16.82
C GLU A 172 11.65 7.97 -18.31
N LEU A 173 10.79 7.03 -18.71
CA LEU A 173 10.30 6.85 -20.09
C LEU A 173 8.90 7.46 -20.28
N ALA A 174 8.54 8.48 -19.48
CA ALA A 174 7.21 9.06 -19.52
C ALA A 174 6.91 9.67 -20.90
N GLU A 175 7.89 10.33 -21.52
CA GLU A 175 7.74 10.98 -22.82
C GLU A 175 7.36 9.96 -23.92
N GLU A 176 8.03 8.82 -23.96
CA GLU A 176 7.84 7.79 -24.97
C GLU A 176 6.60 6.92 -24.71
N LEU A 177 6.26 6.68 -23.43
CA LEU A 177 5.16 5.80 -23.04
C LEU A 177 3.80 6.50 -23.02
N SER A 178 3.75 7.83 -22.92
CA SER A 178 2.50 8.57 -22.77
C SER A 178 1.56 8.38 -23.97
N LYS A 179 2.11 8.45 -25.19
CA LYS A 179 1.32 8.23 -26.40
C LYS A 179 0.70 6.84 -26.47
N PRO A 180 1.46 5.73 -26.46
CA PRO A 180 0.88 4.40 -26.59
C PRO A 180 -0.09 4.10 -25.45
N LEU A 181 0.21 4.51 -24.21
CA LEU A 181 -0.68 4.32 -23.08
C LEU A 181 -2.00 5.09 -23.23
N SER A 182 -1.97 6.34 -23.71
CA SER A 182 -3.20 7.10 -23.97
C SER A 182 -4.14 6.41 -24.95
N ILE A 183 -3.58 5.81 -26.01
CA ILE A 183 -4.34 5.04 -27.01
C ILE A 183 -4.95 3.80 -26.37
N ILE A 184 -4.15 3.03 -25.62
CA ILE A 184 -4.63 1.81 -24.93
C ILE A 184 -5.74 2.16 -23.94
N TYR A 185 -5.56 3.19 -23.10
CA TYR A 185 -6.57 3.60 -22.13
C TYR A 185 -7.86 4.06 -22.81
N GLN A 186 -7.74 4.81 -23.91
CA GLN A 186 -8.91 5.26 -24.66
C GLN A 186 -9.67 4.08 -25.26
N GLN A 187 -8.96 3.09 -25.83
CA GLN A 187 -9.59 1.87 -26.36
C GLN A 187 -10.24 1.07 -25.23
N SER A 188 -9.53 0.83 -24.14
CA SER A 188 -10.08 0.09 -22.99
C SER A 188 -11.31 0.75 -22.38
N TRP A 189 -11.37 2.08 -22.38
CA TRP A 189 -12.58 2.80 -21.96
C TRP A 189 -13.77 2.56 -22.91
N LEU A 190 -13.51 2.56 -24.23
CA LEU A 190 -14.56 2.42 -25.25
C LEU A 190 -15.08 1.00 -25.37
N THR A 191 -14.20 0.00 -25.23
CA THR A 191 -14.56 -1.42 -25.38
C THR A 191 -15.01 -2.06 -24.06
N GLY A 192 -14.62 -1.49 -22.91
CA GLY A 192 -14.79 -2.12 -21.60
C GLY A 192 -13.78 -3.23 -21.34
N GLU A 193 -12.80 -3.44 -22.23
CA GLU A 193 -11.81 -4.51 -22.14
C GLU A 193 -10.42 -3.97 -21.77
N VAL A 194 -9.71 -4.69 -20.91
CA VAL A 194 -8.34 -4.34 -20.49
C VAL A 194 -7.37 -5.47 -20.84
N PRO A 195 -6.08 -5.18 -21.08
CA PRO A 195 -5.06 -6.20 -21.25
C PRO A 195 -5.09 -7.25 -20.14
N ASP A 196 -4.93 -8.54 -20.47
CA ASP A 196 -4.99 -9.64 -19.50
C ASP A 196 -3.99 -9.46 -18.34
N ASN A 197 -2.80 -8.94 -18.62
CA ASN A 197 -1.79 -8.65 -17.60
C ASN A 197 -2.27 -7.65 -16.54
N TRP A 198 -3.23 -6.77 -16.85
CA TRP A 198 -3.80 -5.81 -15.91
C TRP A 198 -4.86 -6.42 -15.00
N ARG A 199 -5.42 -7.57 -15.37
CA ARG A 199 -6.38 -8.35 -14.57
C ARG A 199 -5.69 -9.16 -13.47
N LEU A 200 -4.37 -9.29 -13.54
CA LEU A 200 -3.55 -10.03 -12.58
C LEU A 200 -3.12 -9.14 -11.40
N ALA A 201 -2.99 -9.76 -10.22
CA ALA A 201 -2.44 -9.10 -9.04
C ALA A 201 -1.62 -10.07 -8.19
N ASN A 202 -0.52 -9.57 -7.62
CA ASN A 202 0.20 -10.29 -6.57
C ASN A 202 -0.47 -9.99 -5.21
N VAL A 203 -1.10 -11.00 -4.61
CA VAL A 203 -1.77 -10.85 -3.32
C VAL A 203 -0.77 -11.02 -2.18
N MET A 204 -0.46 -9.93 -1.48
CA MET A 204 0.41 -9.92 -0.31
C MET A 204 -0.41 -9.86 0.97
N THR A 205 -0.05 -10.67 1.97
CA THR A 205 -0.74 -10.65 3.25
C THR A 205 -0.09 -9.70 4.26
N ILE A 206 -0.93 -8.94 4.97
CA ILE A 206 -0.51 -8.05 6.04
C ILE A 206 -1.21 -8.49 7.32
N TYR A 207 -0.43 -8.91 8.31
CA TYR A 207 -0.95 -9.22 9.64
C TYR A 207 -1.58 -7.97 10.28
N LYS A 208 -2.81 -8.11 10.78
CA LYS A 208 -3.63 -7.03 11.35
C LYS A 208 -3.60 -7.04 12.88
N LYS A 209 -4.06 -8.12 13.53
CA LYS A 209 -4.20 -8.25 15.00
C LYS A 209 -4.52 -9.71 15.37
N GLY A 210 -4.47 -10.11 16.64
CA GLY A 210 -4.93 -11.45 17.09
C GLY A 210 -3.90 -12.59 16.88
N PRO A 211 -4.27 -13.86 17.08
CA PRO A 211 -3.38 -14.99 16.80
C PRO A 211 -2.87 -14.99 15.36
N LYS A 212 -1.59 -15.27 15.15
CA LYS A 212 -0.95 -15.23 13.82
C LYS A 212 -1.24 -16.49 13.00
N GLU A 213 -1.74 -17.51 13.66
CA GLU A 213 -2.08 -18.80 13.09
C GLU A 213 -3.43 -18.73 12.36
N ASP A 214 -4.29 -17.78 12.73
CA ASP A 214 -5.62 -17.58 12.14
C ASP A 214 -5.56 -16.73 10.85
N PRO A 215 -5.97 -17.25 9.69
CA PRO A 215 -6.04 -16.50 8.42
C PRO A 215 -6.91 -15.24 8.49
N GLY A 216 -7.94 -15.22 9.36
CA GLY A 216 -8.84 -14.08 9.58
C GLY A 216 -8.15 -12.82 10.12
N ASN A 217 -6.95 -12.99 10.66
CA ASN A 217 -6.13 -11.94 11.22
C ASN A 217 -5.19 -11.29 10.21
N TYR A 218 -5.26 -11.70 8.94
CA TYR A 218 -4.51 -11.13 7.83
C TYR A 218 -5.42 -10.34 6.90
N ARG A 219 -4.87 -9.28 6.31
CA ARG A 219 -5.49 -8.50 5.25
C ARG A 219 -4.81 -8.82 3.92
N PRO A 220 -5.56 -9.20 2.88
CA PRO A 220 -5.01 -9.29 1.53
C PRO A 220 -4.77 -7.87 1.00
N VAL A 221 -3.63 -7.67 0.35
CA VAL A 221 -3.31 -6.45 -0.39
C VAL A 221 -2.88 -6.85 -1.80
N SER A 222 -3.71 -6.49 -2.78
CA SER A 222 -3.47 -6.76 -4.19
C SER A 222 -2.49 -5.74 -4.78
N LEU A 223 -1.32 -6.21 -5.19
CA LEU A 223 -0.38 -5.42 -5.98
C LEU A 223 -0.70 -5.63 -7.46
N THR A 224 -1.45 -4.69 -8.03
CA THR A 224 -1.78 -4.65 -9.47
C THR A 224 -0.70 -3.92 -10.28
N SER A 225 -0.76 -4.13 -11.60
CA SER A 225 0.07 -3.44 -12.61
C SER A 225 0.03 -1.91 -12.43
N VAL A 226 1.18 -1.26 -12.62
CA VAL A 226 1.27 0.21 -12.43
C VAL A 226 0.58 0.98 -13.57
N PRO A 227 0.75 0.60 -14.86
CA PRO A 227 -0.05 1.16 -15.93
C PRO A 227 -1.56 1.05 -15.69
N TRP A 228 -2.03 -0.06 -15.11
CA TRP A 228 -3.43 -0.20 -14.72
C TRP A 228 -3.87 0.82 -13.66
N LYS A 229 -3.06 1.03 -12.61
CA LYS A 229 -3.35 2.05 -11.58
C LYS A 229 -3.45 3.46 -12.13
N VAL A 230 -2.69 3.76 -13.20
CA VAL A 230 -2.80 5.04 -13.90
C VAL A 230 -4.15 5.15 -14.62
N MET A 231 -4.60 4.09 -15.29
CA MET A 231 -5.96 4.02 -15.86
C MET A 231 -7.04 4.20 -14.79
N GLU A 232 -6.90 3.54 -13.64
CA GLU A 232 -7.82 3.68 -12.50
C GLU A 232 -7.96 5.14 -12.04
N GLN A 233 -6.93 5.99 -12.19
CA GLN A 233 -7.04 7.43 -11.86
C GLN A 233 -8.00 8.18 -12.80
N PHE A 234 -8.01 7.84 -14.09
CA PHE A 234 -8.97 8.42 -15.04
C PHE A 234 -10.39 7.97 -14.73
N ILE A 235 -10.57 6.66 -14.44
CA ILE A 235 -11.86 6.09 -14.03
C ILE A 235 -12.35 6.77 -12.75
N LEU A 236 -11.50 6.83 -11.72
CA LEU A 236 -11.81 7.49 -10.45
C LEU A 236 -12.17 8.97 -10.63
N GLY A 237 -11.45 9.69 -11.50
CA GLY A 237 -11.72 11.09 -11.80
C GLY A 237 -13.11 11.30 -12.40
N ALA A 238 -13.48 10.49 -13.40
CA ALA A 238 -14.80 10.54 -14.02
C ALA A 238 -15.92 10.17 -13.03
N LEU A 239 -15.72 9.09 -12.26
CA LEU A 239 -16.68 8.65 -11.24
C LEU A 239 -16.89 9.72 -10.16
N THR A 240 -15.81 10.29 -9.66
CA THR A 240 -15.85 11.29 -8.60
C THR A 240 -16.59 12.53 -9.07
N LYS A 241 -16.33 13.01 -10.29
CA LYS A 241 -17.02 14.15 -10.88
C LYS A 241 -18.53 13.89 -10.95
N ARG A 242 -18.95 12.77 -11.53
CA ARG A 242 -20.37 12.44 -11.68
C ARG A 242 -21.11 12.32 -10.36
N VAL A 243 -20.50 11.64 -9.38
CA VAL A 243 -21.11 11.46 -8.05
C VAL A 243 -21.23 12.79 -7.31
N GLN A 244 -20.29 13.72 -7.51
CA GLN A 244 -20.36 15.07 -6.96
C GLN A 244 -21.45 15.92 -7.63
N ASP A 245 -21.53 15.90 -8.96
CA ASP A 245 -22.53 16.65 -9.73
C ASP A 245 -23.95 16.21 -9.37
N ASN A 246 -24.15 14.90 -9.15
CA ASN A 246 -25.44 14.33 -8.76
C ASN A 246 -25.75 14.42 -7.25
N GLN A 247 -24.91 15.10 -6.46
CA GLN A 247 -25.00 15.16 -4.98
C GLN A 247 -25.12 13.78 -4.31
N GLY A 248 -24.54 12.74 -4.92
CA GLY A 248 -24.69 11.35 -4.47
C GLY A 248 -23.98 11.07 -3.14
N ILE A 249 -23.05 11.92 -2.72
CA ILE A 249 -22.32 11.80 -1.45
C ILE A 249 -22.79 12.86 -0.46
N ARG A 250 -23.21 12.41 0.73
CA ARG A 250 -23.62 13.31 1.81
C ARG A 250 -22.45 14.21 2.28
N PRO A 251 -22.71 15.48 2.65
CA PRO A 251 -21.68 16.38 3.20
C PRO A 251 -20.97 15.86 4.44
N ARG A 252 -21.60 14.94 5.20
CA ARG A 252 -21.03 14.30 6.40
C ARG A 252 -20.09 13.11 6.10
N GLN A 253 -19.88 12.73 4.83
CA GLN A 253 -18.92 11.69 4.48
C GLN A 253 -17.49 12.26 4.49
N HIS A 254 -16.62 11.78 5.38
CA HIS A 254 -15.22 12.25 5.42
C HIS A 254 -14.22 11.24 4.82
N GLY A 255 -14.50 9.94 4.92
CA GLY A 255 -13.64 8.91 4.38
C GLY A 255 -13.54 9.01 2.86
N PHE A 256 -12.31 8.94 2.34
CA PHE A 256 -11.99 8.97 0.90
C PHE A 256 -12.43 10.24 0.15
N MET A 257 -12.71 11.34 0.85
CA MET A 257 -13.10 12.62 0.24
C MET A 257 -11.94 13.62 0.21
N LYS A 258 -11.73 14.26 -0.94
CA LYS A 258 -10.71 15.32 -1.08
C LYS A 258 -10.99 16.46 -0.10
N GLY A 259 -9.94 16.90 0.61
CA GLY A 259 -10.04 17.98 1.60
C GLY A 259 -10.68 17.58 2.94
N ARG A 260 -11.02 16.31 3.15
CA ARG A 260 -11.55 15.79 4.42
C ARG A 260 -10.61 14.77 5.02
N SER A 261 -10.64 14.66 6.34
CA SER A 261 -9.79 13.76 7.14
C SER A 261 -10.52 13.27 8.39
N CYS A 262 -9.94 12.29 9.09
CA CYS A 262 -10.45 11.85 10.38
C CYS A 262 -10.56 13.00 11.39
N LEU A 263 -9.63 13.97 11.33
CA LEU A 263 -9.67 15.15 12.20
C LEU A 263 -10.89 16.03 11.88
N THR A 264 -11.15 16.31 10.60
CA THR A 264 -12.34 17.10 10.23
C THR A 264 -13.64 16.40 10.62
N ASN A 265 -13.67 15.07 10.59
CA ASN A 265 -14.82 14.28 11.04
C ASN A 265 -15.02 14.41 12.55
N LEU A 266 -13.92 14.29 13.31
CA LEU A 266 -13.94 14.41 14.76
C LEU A 266 -14.38 15.81 15.21
N ILE A 267 -13.89 16.86 14.54
CA ILE A 267 -14.30 18.24 14.81
C ILE A 267 -15.80 18.42 14.53
N SER A 268 -16.27 17.97 13.36
CA SER A 268 -17.69 18.05 12.99
C SER A 268 -18.60 17.27 13.96
N PHE A 269 -18.13 16.14 14.46
CA PHE A 269 -18.82 15.36 15.48
C PHE A 269 -18.86 16.08 16.83
N TYR A 270 -17.73 16.57 17.33
CA TYR A 270 -17.68 17.27 18.62
C TYR A 270 -18.49 18.57 18.62
N ASP A 271 -18.46 19.32 17.52
CA ASP A 271 -19.27 20.54 17.35
C ASP A 271 -20.77 20.22 17.53
N LEU A 272 -21.26 19.16 16.89
CA LEU A 272 -22.64 18.70 17.06
C LEU A 272 -22.95 18.26 18.50
N VAL A 273 -22.06 17.48 19.12
CA VAL A 273 -22.27 16.95 20.47
C VAL A 273 -22.28 18.09 21.49
N THR A 274 -21.31 19.00 21.43
CA THR A 274 -21.19 20.13 22.36
C THR A 274 -22.39 21.06 22.26
N HIS A 275 -22.83 21.39 21.04
CA HIS A 275 -24.04 22.19 20.83
C HIS A 275 -25.29 21.57 21.46
N LEU A 276 -25.50 20.26 21.29
CA LEU A 276 -26.64 19.57 21.91
C LEU A 276 -26.55 19.54 23.45
N LEU A 277 -25.35 19.39 24.00
CA LEU A 277 -25.13 19.41 25.45
C LEU A 277 -25.39 20.81 26.04
N ASP A 278 -24.97 21.87 25.35
CA ASP A 278 -25.23 23.26 25.76
C ASP A 278 -26.73 23.59 25.78
N GLU A 279 -27.52 22.95 24.90
CA GLU A 279 -28.99 23.00 24.92
C GLU A 279 -29.64 22.13 26.01
N GLY A 280 -28.84 21.43 26.82
CA GLY A 280 -29.31 20.53 27.87
C GLY A 280 -29.90 19.21 27.35
N LYS A 281 -29.61 18.83 26.09
CA LYS A 281 -30.09 17.57 25.50
C LYS A 281 -29.15 16.41 25.83
N ALA A 282 -29.73 15.24 26.06
CA ALA A 282 -28.96 14.00 26.16
C ALA A 282 -28.50 13.54 24.76
N VAL A 283 -27.28 13.00 24.68
CA VAL A 283 -26.67 12.54 23.42
C VAL A 283 -26.18 11.11 23.59
N ASP A 284 -26.71 10.20 22.78
CA ASP A 284 -26.23 8.82 22.65
C ASP A 284 -25.48 8.63 21.32
N VAL A 285 -24.38 7.87 21.36
CA VAL A 285 -23.50 7.68 20.20
C VAL A 285 -23.40 6.19 19.87
N ILE A 286 -23.78 5.83 18.64
CA ILE A 286 -23.72 4.46 18.14
C ILE A 286 -22.61 4.36 17.09
N TYR A 287 -21.61 3.53 17.36
CA TYR A 287 -20.55 3.21 16.40
C TYR A 287 -20.89 1.93 15.63
N LEU A 288 -20.87 2.02 14.31
CA LEU A 288 -21.10 0.89 13.40
C LEU A 288 -19.82 0.62 12.62
N ASP A 289 -19.36 -0.64 12.61
CA ASP A 289 -18.23 -1.10 11.80
C ASP A 289 -18.64 -2.30 10.97
N PHE A 290 -18.35 -2.24 9.67
CA PHE A 290 -18.64 -3.33 8.76
C PHE A 290 -17.42 -4.26 8.66
N SER A 291 -17.65 -5.54 8.89
CA SER A 291 -16.59 -6.54 8.75
C SER A 291 -16.22 -6.75 7.29
N LYS A 292 -14.93 -6.57 6.97
CA LYS A 292 -14.35 -6.88 5.65
C LYS A 292 -15.10 -6.23 4.48
N VAL A 293 -15.39 -4.94 4.56
CA VAL A 293 -16.16 -4.20 3.53
C VAL A 293 -15.69 -4.46 2.11
N PHE A 294 -14.39 -4.33 1.82
CA PHE A 294 -13.88 -4.52 0.46
C PHE A 294 -14.03 -5.96 -0.05
N ASP A 295 -13.99 -6.95 0.84
CA ASP A 295 -14.10 -8.37 0.47
C ASP A 295 -15.57 -8.83 0.40
N THR A 296 -16.52 -8.03 0.89
CA THR A 296 -17.94 -8.40 1.03
C THR A 296 -18.87 -7.60 0.12
N VAL A 297 -18.34 -6.64 -0.63
CA VAL A 297 -19.12 -5.90 -1.63
C VAL A 297 -19.54 -6.86 -2.75
N SER A 298 -20.84 -6.94 -3.01
CA SER A 298 -21.39 -7.78 -4.06
C SER A 298 -21.09 -7.22 -5.45
N HIS A 299 -20.49 -8.07 -6.30
CA HIS A 299 -20.19 -7.74 -7.69
C HIS A 299 -21.43 -7.63 -8.58
N SER A 300 -22.60 -8.11 -8.14
CA SER A 300 -23.87 -7.89 -8.87
C SER A 300 -24.55 -6.58 -8.46
N ILE A 301 -24.52 -6.23 -7.17
CA ILE A 301 -25.20 -5.02 -6.65
C ILE A 301 -24.42 -3.75 -6.99
N LEU A 302 -23.07 -3.80 -6.98
CA LEU A 302 -22.27 -2.60 -7.19
C LEU A 302 -22.50 -1.97 -8.58
N PRO A 303 -22.45 -2.72 -9.71
CA PRO A 303 -22.74 -2.16 -11.03
C PRO A 303 -24.16 -1.59 -11.11
N GLU A 304 -25.17 -2.28 -10.57
CA GLU A 304 -26.56 -1.78 -10.54
C GLU A 304 -26.65 -0.41 -9.84
N LYS A 305 -25.97 -0.24 -8.70
CA LYS A 305 -25.89 1.05 -8.00
C LYS A 305 -25.16 2.11 -8.82
N LEU A 306 -24.07 1.75 -9.49
CA LEU A 306 -23.31 2.69 -10.32
C LEU A 306 -24.16 3.18 -11.50
N VAL A 307 -24.90 2.28 -12.16
CA VAL A 307 -25.87 2.63 -13.21
C VAL A 307 -26.97 3.54 -12.67
N ALA A 308 -27.51 3.26 -11.47
CA ALA A 308 -28.50 4.12 -10.82
C ALA A 308 -27.97 5.53 -10.51
N HIS A 309 -26.65 5.69 -10.35
CA HIS A 309 -25.99 6.99 -10.23
C HIS A 309 -25.63 7.65 -11.58
N GLY A 310 -26.12 7.09 -12.69
CA GLY A 310 -25.93 7.63 -14.03
C GLY A 310 -24.55 7.35 -14.60
N LEU A 311 -23.95 6.21 -14.26
CA LEU A 311 -22.69 5.72 -14.82
C LEU A 311 -22.97 4.67 -15.90
N ASP A 312 -22.19 4.69 -16.98
CA ASP A 312 -22.38 3.75 -18.08
C ASP A 312 -22.00 2.32 -17.63
N GLY A 313 -22.91 1.35 -17.85
CA GLY A 313 -22.67 -0.05 -17.53
C GLY A 313 -21.53 -0.67 -18.36
N ALA A 314 -21.21 -0.08 -19.51
CA ALA A 314 -20.10 -0.52 -20.36
C ALA A 314 -18.72 -0.43 -19.69
N LEU A 315 -18.54 0.46 -18.69
CA LEU A 315 -17.30 0.56 -17.92
C LEU A 315 -17.07 -0.59 -16.94
N PHE A 316 -18.10 -1.38 -16.67
CA PHE A 316 -18.11 -2.41 -15.61
C PHE A 316 -18.49 -3.79 -16.14
N ALA A 317 -18.59 -3.94 -17.47
CA ALA A 317 -18.87 -5.19 -18.14
C ALA A 317 -17.55 -5.93 -18.44
N GLY A 318 -16.93 -6.53 -17.42
CA GLY A 318 -15.69 -7.31 -17.56
C GLY A 318 -15.27 -8.05 -16.30
#